data_AF-A0A7C2LVM6-F1
#
_entry.id   AF-A0A7C2LVM6-F1
#
_cell.length_a   1.000
_cell.length_b   1.000
_cell.length_c   1.000
_cell.angle_alpha   90.00
_cell.angle_beta   90.00
_cell.angle_gamma   90.00
#
_symmetry.space_group_name_H-M   'P 1'
#
loop_
_entity.id
_entity.type
_entity.pdbx_description
1 polymer ?
#
loop_
_entity_poly.entity_id
_entity_poly.type
_entity_poly.pdbx_seq_one_letter_code
_entity_poly.pdbx_strand_id
1 'polypeptide(L)'
;MYISFLPQHEDRGRKFYDRGKEKDAVRILKEHGLNYIRLRIFVNPENENGYAPGREFCGLDYTLGMAKRIRAAGMKLLLNFHYSDTWADPQKQFKPMAWAGLDYDALKDTLREYTKDVIMALQKQGTPLDMVQVGNEINHGLLWPDGHIGKPDKLAGLLVAGVEGVEAADPEIPVMMHIA
;
A
#
# COMPACT_ATOMS: atom_id res chain seq x y z
N MET A 1 -1.89 8.13 -11.39
CA MET A 1 -0.51 7.73 -11.76
C MET A 1 0.09 6.89 -10.63
N TYR A 2 0.88 5.85 -10.93
CA TYR A 2 1.55 5.01 -9.93
C TYR A 2 3.03 5.37 -9.83
N ILE A 3 3.49 5.82 -8.65
CA ILE A 3 4.85 6.39 -8.49
C ILE A 3 5.60 5.95 -7.22
N SER A 4 5.29 4.80 -6.64
CA SER A 4 5.96 4.36 -5.39
C SER A 4 7.46 4.11 -5.51
N PHE A 5 8.02 4.07 -6.72
CA PHE A 5 9.47 4.06 -6.93
C PHE A 5 10.12 5.44 -6.77
N LEU A 6 9.35 6.53 -6.71
CA LEU A 6 9.89 7.89 -6.70
C LEU A 6 10.93 8.11 -5.58
N PRO A 7 10.69 7.74 -4.31
CA PRO A 7 11.69 7.92 -3.27
C PRO A 7 12.99 7.15 -3.55
N GLN A 8 12.91 5.95 -4.12
CA GLN A 8 14.07 5.14 -4.47
C GLN A 8 14.85 5.73 -5.65
N HIS A 9 14.16 6.35 -6.61
CA HIS A 9 14.83 7.06 -7.70
C HIS A 9 15.56 8.30 -7.17
N GLU A 10 14.92 9.09 -6.31
CA GLU A 10 15.50 10.29 -5.72
C GLU A 10 16.69 9.97 -4.79
N ASP A 11 16.59 8.92 -3.98
CA ASP A 11 17.69 8.40 -3.15
C ASP A 11 18.92 8.01 -4.00
N ARG A 12 18.70 7.51 -5.21
CA ARG A 12 19.75 7.22 -6.21
C ARG A 12 20.20 8.45 -7.01
N GLY A 13 19.84 9.66 -6.57
CA GLY A 13 20.22 10.93 -7.19
C GLY A 13 19.49 11.24 -8.51
N ARG A 14 18.39 10.55 -8.83
CA ARG A 14 17.60 10.90 -10.01
C ARG A 14 16.88 12.23 -9.80
N LYS A 15 16.91 13.06 -10.85
CA LYS A 15 16.29 14.38 -10.90
C LYS A 15 15.23 14.40 -11.99
N PHE A 16 14.18 15.18 -11.78
CA PHE A 16 13.06 15.32 -12.71
C PHE A 16 12.98 16.76 -13.22
N TYR A 17 12.55 16.91 -14.47
CA TYR A 17 12.58 18.19 -15.16
C TYR A 17 11.28 18.41 -15.92
N ASP A 18 10.81 19.66 -15.95
CA ASP A 18 9.76 20.11 -16.85
C ASP A 18 10.30 21.29 -17.66
N ARG A 19 10.23 21.19 -19.00
CA ARG A 19 10.76 22.21 -19.94
C ARG A 19 12.20 22.64 -19.62
N GLY A 20 13.05 21.66 -19.26
CA GLY A 20 14.47 21.89 -18.94
C GLY A 20 14.75 22.44 -17.55
N LYS A 21 13.73 22.65 -16.69
CA LYS A 21 13.91 23.13 -15.31
C LYS A 21 13.71 21.98 -14.32
N GLU A 22 14.67 21.78 -13.43
CA GLU A 22 14.56 20.79 -12.35
C GLU A 22 13.37 21.14 -11.46
N LYS A 23 12.54 20.15 -11.15
CA LYS A 23 11.35 20.34 -10.31
C LYS A 23 10.97 19.04 -9.61
N ASP A 24 10.29 19.19 -8.48
CA ASP A 24 9.65 18.09 -7.76
C ASP A 24 8.73 17.29 -8.69
N ALA A 25 8.94 15.97 -8.78
CA ALA A 25 8.21 15.11 -9.70
C ALA A 25 6.69 15.15 -9.46
N VAL A 26 6.26 15.18 -8.19
CA VAL A 26 4.83 15.20 -7.82
C VAL A 26 4.17 16.49 -8.31
N ARG A 27 4.87 17.63 -8.24
CA ARG A 27 4.40 18.91 -8.81
C ARG A 27 4.32 18.87 -10.33
N ILE A 28 5.33 18.31 -11.01
CA ILE A 28 5.29 18.15 -12.47
C ILE A 28 4.04 17.37 -12.85
N LEU A 29 3.77 16.24 -12.20
CA LEU A 29 2.59 15.42 -12.48
C LEU A 29 1.28 16.22 -12.34
N LYS A 30 1.15 17.00 -11.26
CA LYS A 30 -0.03 17.87 -11.05
C LYS A 30 -0.22 18.90 -12.17
N GLU A 31 0.86 19.56 -12.57
CA GLU A 31 0.82 20.60 -13.62
C GLU A 31 0.49 20.05 -14.99
N HIS A 32 0.81 18.77 -15.22
CA HIS A 32 0.43 18.01 -16.41
C HIS A 32 -0.95 17.33 -16.26
N GLY A 33 -1.78 17.79 -15.32
CA GLY A 33 -3.21 17.45 -15.24
C GLY A 33 -3.55 16.24 -14.38
N LEU A 34 -2.59 15.61 -13.70
CA LEU A 34 -2.87 14.46 -12.84
C LEU A 34 -3.55 14.92 -11.55
N ASN A 35 -4.57 14.18 -11.14
CA ASN A 35 -5.37 14.49 -9.94
C ASN A 35 -5.32 13.38 -8.88
N TYR A 36 -4.71 12.24 -9.19
CA TYR A 36 -4.67 11.06 -8.32
C TYR A 36 -3.33 10.34 -8.41
N ILE A 37 -2.76 10.03 -7.25
CA ILE A 37 -1.56 9.20 -7.12
C ILE A 37 -1.92 7.89 -6.42
N ARG A 38 -1.47 6.78 -6.99
CA ARG A 38 -1.52 5.46 -6.39
C ARG A 38 -0.15 5.13 -5.78
N LEU A 39 -0.15 4.73 -4.51
CA LEU A 39 1.03 4.19 -3.83
C LEU A 39 0.79 2.75 -3.40
N ARG A 40 1.81 1.90 -3.48
CA ARG A 40 1.86 0.61 -2.77
C ARG A 40 2.43 0.80 -1.37
N ILE A 41 1.99 -0.05 -0.45
CA ILE A 41 2.61 -0.24 0.86
C ILE A 41 2.89 -1.73 1.12
N PHE A 42 4.05 -2.02 1.70
CA PHE A 42 4.48 -3.34 2.19
C PHE A 42 4.48 -3.35 3.73
N VAL A 43 4.44 -4.55 4.32
CA VAL A 43 4.40 -4.71 5.78
C VAL A 43 5.77 -4.45 6.39
N ASN A 44 6.78 -5.25 6.04
CA ASN A 44 8.17 -5.06 6.46
C ASN A 44 9.14 -5.17 5.26
N PRO A 45 9.18 -4.17 4.37
CA PRO A 45 10.04 -4.19 3.18
C PRO A 45 11.54 -4.24 3.48
N GLU A 46 11.95 -3.85 4.67
CA GLU A 46 13.34 -3.80 5.15
C GLU A 46 13.93 -5.17 5.49
N ASN A 47 13.09 -6.20 5.65
CA ASN A 47 13.52 -7.57 5.92
C ASN A 47 14.48 -8.08 4.83
N GLU A 48 15.28 -9.10 5.16
CA GLU A 48 16.30 -9.67 4.25
C GLU A 48 15.71 -10.10 2.89
N ASN A 49 14.51 -10.67 2.89
CA ASN A 49 13.76 -11.06 1.68
C ASN A 49 12.65 -10.07 1.30
N GLY A 50 12.61 -8.92 1.96
CA GLY A 50 11.67 -7.85 1.69
C GLY A 50 11.97 -7.12 0.39
N TYR A 51 11.11 -6.19 0.01
CA TYR A 51 11.27 -5.40 -1.20
C TYR A 51 12.56 -4.57 -1.24
N ALA A 52 13.02 -4.08 -0.09
CA ALA A 52 14.14 -3.16 0.02
C ALA A 52 15.03 -3.50 1.23
N PRO A 53 15.78 -4.62 1.23
CA PRO A 53 16.54 -5.05 2.41
C PRO A 53 17.43 -3.94 2.99
N GLY A 54 17.30 -3.68 4.30
CA GLY A 54 18.02 -2.60 5.00
C GLY A 54 17.56 -1.17 4.67
N ARG A 55 16.41 -1.03 4.00
CA ARG A 55 15.73 0.21 3.64
C ARG A 55 14.21 0.03 3.77
N GLU A 56 13.48 1.09 4.02
CA GLU A 56 12.03 0.99 4.24
C GLU A 56 11.22 1.51 3.05
N PHE A 57 11.75 1.43 1.82
CA PHE A 57 11.02 1.92 0.65
C PHE A 57 9.67 1.21 0.51
N CYS A 58 8.62 1.99 0.32
CA CYS A 58 7.22 1.52 0.34
C CYS A 58 6.75 0.96 1.70
N GLY A 59 7.48 1.20 2.79
CA GLY A 59 7.00 1.05 4.16
C GLY A 59 6.17 2.25 4.62
N LEU A 60 5.75 2.26 5.88
CA LEU A 60 4.88 3.31 6.43
C LEU A 60 5.53 4.70 6.35
N ASP A 61 6.78 4.85 6.77
CA ASP A 61 7.45 6.15 6.84
C ASP A 61 7.62 6.81 5.46
N TYR A 62 8.04 6.03 4.46
CA TYR A 62 8.12 6.52 3.08
C TYR A 62 6.74 6.82 2.49
N THR A 63 5.71 6.04 2.87
CA THR A 63 4.33 6.28 2.45
C THR A 63 3.80 7.60 3.03
N LEU A 64 4.04 7.86 4.32
CA LEU A 64 3.68 9.12 4.98
C LEU A 64 4.40 10.32 4.33
N GLY A 65 5.71 10.20 4.06
CA GLY A 65 6.48 11.22 3.36
C GLY A 65 5.93 11.54 1.96
N MET A 66 5.57 10.51 1.20
CA MET A 66 4.93 10.68 -0.10
C MET A 66 3.53 11.28 0.00
N ALA A 67 2.72 10.84 0.98
CA ALA A 67 1.38 11.36 1.21
C ALA A 67 1.39 12.88 1.47
N LYS A 68 2.33 13.37 2.29
CA LYS A 68 2.56 14.82 2.47
C LYS A 68 2.81 15.55 1.16
N ARG A 69 3.71 15.03 0.32
CA ARG A 69 4.04 15.63 -0.98
C ARG A 69 2.83 15.66 -1.92
N ILE A 70 2.08 14.56 -1.97
CA ILE A 70 0.88 14.41 -2.81
C ILE A 70 -0.22 15.38 -2.36
N ARG A 71 -0.47 15.48 -1.05
CA ARG A 71 -1.46 16.41 -0.49
C ARG A 71 -1.04 17.87 -0.67
N ALA A 72 0.23 18.20 -0.48
CA ALA A 72 0.76 19.54 -0.74
C ALA A 72 0.64 19.95 -2.22
N ALA A 73 0.64 18.99 -3.15
CA ALA A 73 0.38 19.23 -4.57
C ALA A 73 -1.12 19.28 -4.93
N GLY A 74 -2.04 19.10 -3.96
CA GLY A 74 -3.48 19.11 -4.20
C GLY A 74 -3.96 17.93 -5.06
N MET A 75 -3.36 16.75 -4.87
CA MET A 75 -3.78 15.50 -5.50
C MET A 75 -4.42 14.55 -4.49
N LYS A 76 -5.26 13.67 -5.03
CA LYS A 76 -5.86 12.56 -4.31
C LYS A 76 -4.88 11.40 -4.14
N LEU A 77 -5.07 10.59 -3.11
CA LEU A 77 -4.20 9.48 -2.75
C LEU A 77 -4.98 8.16 -2.68
N LEU A 78 -4.51 7.17 -3.45
CA LEU A 78 -4.97 5.78 -3.42
C LEU A 78 -3.86 4.97 -2.78
N LEU A 79 -4.17 4.26 -1.70
CA LEU A 79 -3.21 3.33 -1.09
C LEU A 79 -3.56 1.89 -1.44
N ASN A 80 -2.57 1.18 -1.97
CA ASN A 80 -2.65 -0.22 -2.35
C ASN A 80 -1.87 -1.08 -1.36
N PHE A 81 -2.60 -1.84 -0.55
CA PHE A 81 -2.02 -2.78 0.39
C PHE A 81 -1.64 -4.07 -0.33
N HIS A 82 -0.36 -4.40 -0.30
CA HIS A 82 0.11 -5.69 -0.83
C HIS A 82 -0.04 -6.83 0.17
N TYR A 83 -0.13 -6.53 1.48
CA TYR A 83 -0.14 -7.52 2.57
C TYR A 83 0.98 -8.56 2.42
N SER A 84 2.18 -8.06 2.13
CA SER A 84 3.42 -8.81 1.93
C SER A 84 4.60 -7.90 2.29
N ASP A 85 5.74 -8.48 2.60
CA ASP A 85 7.01 -7.75 2.75
C ASP A 85 7.61 -7.36 1.39
N THR A 86 7.07 -7.93 0.30
CA THR A 86 7.53 -7.71 -1.06
C THR A 86 6.37 -7.73 -2.05
N TRP A 87 6.67 -7.77 -3.34
CA TRP A 87 5.67 -7.83 -4.41
C TRP A 87 4.64 -8.94 -4.17
N ALA A 88 3.38 -8.56 -4.41
CA ALA A 88 2.23 -9.45 -4.38
C ALA A 88 1.55 -9.35 -5.75
N ASP A 89 1.41 -10.49 -6.42
CA ASP A 89 0.91 -10.66 -7.78
C ASP A 89 0.21 -12.04 -7.92
N PRO A 90 -0.42 -12.40 -9.06
CA PRO A 90 -1.14 -13.66 -9.18
C PRO A 90 -0.28 -14.92 -9.01
N GLN A 91 1.05 -14.81 -9.08
CA GLN A 91 1.99 -15.92 -8.90
C GLN A 91 2.62 -15.93 -7.50
N LYS A 92 2.53 -14.81 -6.75
CA LYS A 92 3.18 -14.62 -5.46
C LYS A 92 2.29 -13.82 -4.53
N GLN A 93 1.79 -14.45 -3.47
CA GLN A 93 1.03 -13.77 -2.40
C GLN A 93 1.64 -14.12 -1.03
N PHE A 94 2.94 -13.90 -0.90
CA PHE A 94 3.70 -14.30 0.28
C PHE A 94 3.19 -13.58 1.53
N LYS A 95 2.90 -14.37 2.56
CA LYS A 95 2.58 -13.83 3.88
C LYS A 95 3.82 -13.09 4.43
N PRO A 96 3.67 -11.90 5.04
CA PRO A 96 4.74 -11.21 5.74
C PRO A 96 5.43 -12.10 6.77
N MET A 97 6.73 -11.92 6.96
CA MET A 97 7.51 -12.75 7.88
C MET A 97 6.96 -12.65 9.32
N ALA A 98 6.54 -11.44 9.73
CA ALA A 98 5.95 -11.20 11.04
C ALA A 98 4.64 -11.99 11.27
N TRP A 99 3.97 -12.43 10.21
CA TRP A 99 2.67 -13.11 10.27
C TRP A 99 2.77 -14.62 10.02
N ALA A 100 3.98 -15.13 9.71
CA ALA A 100 4.20 -16.51 9.27
C ALA A 100 3.66 -17.57 10.25
N GLY A 101 3.79 -17.31 11.56
CA GLY A 101 3.37 -18.24 12.63
C GLY A 101 1.96 -18.05 13.17
N LEU A 102 1.19 -17.09 12.63
CA LEU A 102 -0.17 -16.83 13.10
C LEU A 102 -1.14 -17.91 12.60
N ASP A 103 -2.05 -18.32 13.48
CA ASP A 103 -3.24 -19.05 13.05
C ASP A 103 -4.20 -18.15 12.26
N TYR A 104 -5.27 -18.74 11.74
CA TYR A 104 -6.18 -18.03 10.84
C TYR A 104 -6.94 -16.88 11.52
N ASP A 105 -7.35 -17.03 12.78
CA ASP A 105 -8.10 -16.00 13.48
C ASP A 105 -7.17 -14.84 13.88
N ALA A 106 -5.99 -15.15 14.41
CA ALA A 106 -4.96 -14.15 14.68
C ALA A 106 -4.49 -13.43 13.40
N LEU A 107 -4.44 -14.13 12.26
CA LEU A 107 -4.11 -13.53 10.97
C LEU A 107 -5.17 -12.51 10.50
N LYS A 108 -6.46 -12.82 10.65
CA LYS A 108 -7.54 -11.87 10.34
C LYS A 108 -7.43 -10.62 11.23
N ASP A 109 -7.26 -10.81 12.54
CA ASP A 109 -7.12 -9.68 13.45
C ASP A 109 -5.90 -8.82 13.14
N THR A 110 -4.76 -9.46 12.84
CA THR A 110 -3.53 -8.75 12.47
C THR A 110 -3.70 -7.96 11.16
N LEU A 111 -4.38 -8.54 10.16
CA LEU A 111 -4.68 -7.86 8.90
C LEU A 111 -5.58 -6.64 9.12
N ARG A 112 -6.65 -6.80 9.91
CA ARG A 112 -7.61 -5.74 10.26
C ARG A 112 -6.90 -4.59 10.98
N GLU A 113 -6.13 -4.90 12.02
CA GLU A 113 -5.40 -3.92 12.82
C GLU A 113 -4.31 -3.22 11.99
N TYR A 114 -3.50 -3.96 11.22
CA TYR A 114 -2.50 -3.36 10.33
C TYR A 114 -3.13 -2.38 9.32
N THR A 115 -4.25 -2.77 8.70
CA THR A 115 -4.96 -1.91 7.74
C THR A 115 -5.45 -0.62 8.43
N LYS A 116 -6.10 -0.76 9.58
CA LYS A 116 -6.58 0.37 10.39
C LYS A 116 -5.45 1.31 10.79
N ASP A 117 -4.36 0.77 11.34
CA ASP A 117 -3.26 1.55 11.90
C ASP A 117 -2.54 2.39 10.84
N VAL A 118 -2.34 1.83 9.63
CA VAL A 118 -1.75 2.57 8.50
C VAL A 118 -2.65 3.74 8.08
N ILE A 119 -3.96 3.51 7.99
CA ILE A 119 -4.93 4.56 7.60
C ILE A 119 -4.99 5.65 8.67
N MET A 120 -5.06 5.26 9.95
CA MET A 120 -5.05 6.18 11.08
C MET A 120 -3.76 7.00 11.15
N ALA A 121 -2.60 6.41 10.82
CA ALA A 121 -1.33 7.15 10.78
C ALA A 121 -1.37 8.27 9.73
N LEU A 122 -1.95 8.01 8.55
CA LEU A 122 -2.16 9.00 7.49
C LEU A 122 -3.15 10.09 7.91
N GLN A 123 -4.28 9.72 8.50
CA GLN A 123 -5.27 10.68 9.03
C GLN A 123 -4.67 11.57 10.11
N LYS A 124 -3.96 11.00 11.09
CA LYS A 124 -3.31 11.73 12.19
C LYS A 124 -2.27 12.73 11.67
N GLN A 125 -1.65 12.43 10.54
CA GLN A 125 -0.71 13.32 9.86
C GLN A 125 -1.40 14.44 9.04
N GLY A 126 -2.72 14.40 8.89
CA GLY A 126 -3.47 15.35 8.07
C GLY A 126 -3.45 15.02 6.58
N THR A 127 -3.14 13.77 6.21
CA THR A 127 -3.07 13.28 4.84
C THR A 127 -3.98 12.07 4.64
N PRO A 128 -5.31 12.19 4.90
CA PRO A 128 -6.24 11.07 4.79
C PRO A 128 -6.18 10.44 3.39
N LEU A 129 -6.70 9.22 3.22
CA LEU A 129 -6.79 8.59 1.90
C LEU A 129 -8.08 8.99 1.19
N ASP A 130 -8.08 8.95 -0.14
CA ASP A 130 -9.30 9.12 -0.95
C ASP A 130 -9.87 7.78 -1.44
N MET A 131 -9.05 6.71 -1.39
CA MET A 131 -9.44 5.34 -1.75
C MET A 131 -8.41 4.36 -1.21
N VAL A 132 -8.87 3.17 -0.84
CA VAL A 132 -8.02 2.05 -0.42
C VAL A 132 -8.23 0.86 -1.34
N GLN A 133 -7.17 0.16 -1.67
CA GLN A 133 -7.22 -1.13 -2.36
C GLN A 133 -6.74 -2.22 -1.40
N VAL A 134 -7.64 -3.16 -1.08
CA VAL A 134 -7.41 -4.28 -0.16
C VAL A 134 -6.85 -5.47 -0.95
N GLY A 135 -5.53 -5.65 -0.90
CA GLY A 135 -4.81 -6.66 -1.68
C GLY A 135 -4.48 -6.19 -3.11
N ASN A 136 -3.43 -6.77 -3.71
CA ASN A 136 -3.01 -6.48 -5.09
C ASN A 136 -3.09 -7.73 -5.97
N GLU A 137 -3.84 -7.64 -7.08
CA GLU A 137 -3.95 -8.70 -8.10
C GLU A 137 -4.29 -10.06 -7.48
N ILE A 138 -5.37 -10.07 -6.70
CA ILE A 138 -5.77 -11.20 -5.85
C ILE A 138 -6.51 -12.30 -6.62
N ASN A 139 -6.22 -12.48 -7.91
CA ASN A 139 -6.84 -13.48 -8.79
C ASN A 139 -6.81 -14.89 -8.18
N HIS A 140 -5.74 -15.21 -7.47
CA HIS A 140 -5.53 -16.49 -6.81
C HIS A 140 -5.56 -16.36 -5.27
N GLY A 141 -6.13 -15.26 -4.77
CA GLY A 141 -6.25 -14.93 -3.35
C GLY A 141 -5.13 -14.03 -2.81
N LEU A 142 -4.96 -14.00 -1.49
CA LEU A 142 -3.91 -13.26 -0.78
C LEU A 142 -3.38 -14.07 0.42
N LEU A 143 -2.26 -13.66 1.02
CA LEU A 143 -1.71 -14.24 2.25
C LEU A 143 -1.64 -15.78 2.22
N TRP A 144 -0.95 -16.32 1.21
CA TRP A 144 -0.85 -17.76 1.04
C TRP A 144 -0.08 -18.43 2.18
N PRO A 145 -0.45 -19.67 2.55
CA PRO A 145 -1.47 -20.52 1.91
C PRO A 145 -2.91 -20.34 2.45
N ASP A 146 -3.13 -19.42 3.38
CA ASP A 146 -4.38 -19.29 4.13
C ASP A 146 -5.51 -18.73 3.29
N GLY A 147 -5.27 -17.63 2.59
CA GLY A 147 -6.23 -16.98 1.71
C GLY A 147 -6.11 -17.36 0.24
N HIS A 148 -5.62 -18.56 -0.10
CA HIS A 148 -5.58 -19.02 -1.49
C HIS A 148 -7.00 -19.22 -2.05
N ILE A 149 -7.23 -18.97 -3.35
CA ILE A 149 -8.56 -19.08 -4.01
C ILE A 149 -9.21 -20.47 -3.87
N GLY A 150 -8.40 -21.51 -3.67
CA GLY A 150 -8.88 -22.87 -3.35
C GLY A 150 -9.49 -23.02 -1.95
N LYS A 151 -9.49 -21.96 -1.12
CA LYS A 151 -10.10 -21.89 0.21
C LYS A 151 -11.02 -20.65 0.29
N PRO A 152 -12.15 -20.64 -0.44
CA PRO A 152 -12.96 -19.45 -0.66
C PRO A 152 -13.45 -18.80 0.64
N ASP A 153 -13.89 -19.58 1.64
CA ASP A 153 -14.34 -19.04 2.93
C ASP A 153 -13.20 -18.35 3.69
N LYS A 154 -11.99 -18.92 3.64
CA LYS A 154 -10.82 -18.32 4.29
C LYS A 154 -10.35 -17.05 3.58
N LEU A 155 -10.38 -17.05 2.24
CA LEU A 155 -10.11 -15.88 1.43
C LEU A 155 -11.13 -14.77 1.74
N ALA A 156 -12.43 -15.07 1.72
CA ALA A 156 -13.48 -14.13 2.03
C ALA A 156 -13.30 -13.52 3.43
N GLY A 157 -13.01 -14.34 4.45
CA GLY A 157 -12.79 -13.83 5.81
C GLY A 157 -11.59 -12.90 5.95
N LEU A 158 -10.52 -13.09 5.15
CA LEU A 158 -9.39 -12.15 5.13
C LEU A 158 -9.75 -10.86 4.40
N LEU A 159 -10.49 -10.94 3.29
CA LEU A 159 -10.94 -9.74 2.57
C LEU A 159 -11.89 -8.89 3.43
N VAL A 160 -12.82 -9.54 4.14
CA VAL A 160 -13.70 -8.88 5.12
C VAL A 160 -12.87 -8.22 6.22
N ALA A 161 -11.90 -8.91 6.81
CA ALA A 161 -11.03 -8.32 7.83
C ALA A 161 -10.25 -7.09 7.33
N GLY A 162 -9.80 -7.10 6.06
CA GLY A 162 -9.20 -5.94 5.42
C GLY A 162 -10.17 -4.76 5.29
N VAL A 163 -11.41 -5.01 4.84
CA VAL A 163 -12.47 -4.00 4.74
C VAL A 163 -12.85 -3.45 6.12
N GLU A 164 -13.04 -4.31 7.11
CA GLU A 164 -13.31 -3.91 8.50
C GLU A 164 -12.20 -3.02 9.06
N GLY A 165 -10.94 -3.26 8.68
CA GLY A 165 -9.81 -2.40 9.04
C GLY A 165 -9.92 -1.01 8.44
N VAL A 166 -10.42 -0.90 7.19
CA VAL A 166 -10.73 0.40 6.56
C VAL A 166 -11.88 1.06 7.30
N GLU A 167 -13.00 0.38 7.48
CA GLU A 167 -14.21 0.93 8.11
C GLU A 167 -13.97 1.37 9.56
N ALA A 168 -13.13 0.65 10.30
CA ALA A 168 -12.74 1.01 11.67
C ALA A 168 -11.90 2.29 11.73
N ALA A 169 -11.17 2.64 10.67
CA ALA A 169 -10.42 3.89 10.57
C ALA A 169 -11.25 5.03 9.96
N ASP A 170 -12.02 4.71 8.92
CA ASP A 170 -12.87 5.65 8.18
C ASP A 170 -13.89 4.89 7.29
N PRO A 171 -15.18 4.85 7.67
CA PRO A 171 -16.19 4.16 6.88
C PRO A 171 -16.52 4.86 5.56
N GLU A 172 -16.10 6.12 5.36
CA GLU A 172 -16.39 6.89 4.15
C GLU A 172 -15.35 6.66 3.04
N ILE A 173 -14.23 5.99 3.33
CA ILE A 173 -13.20 5.71 2.33
C ILE A 173 -13.70 4.61 1.38
N PRO A 174 -13.79 4.89 0.06
CA PRO A 174 -14.11 3.85 -0.91
C PRO A 174 -13.06 2.74 -0.92
N VAL A 175 -13.53 1.49 -0.84
CA VAL A 175 -12.70 0.29 -0.96
C VAL A 175 -12.75 -0.26 -2.38
N MET A 176 -11.57 -0.55 -2.93
CA MET A 176 -11.35 -1.18 -4.23
C MET A 176 -10.85 -2.61 -4.05
N MET A 177 -11.43 -3.53 -4.81
CA MET A 177 -10.91 -4.88 -5.03
C MET A 177 -10.23 -4.92 -6.40
N HIS A 178 -9.01 -5.45 -6.47
CA HIS A 178 -8.19 -5.42 -7.68
C HIS A 178 -7.81 -6.83 -8.15
N ILE A 179 -8.24 -7.16 -9.36
CA ILE A 179 -7.99 -8.41 -10.07
C ILE A 179 -7.32 -8.04 -11.41
N ALA A 180 -6.33 -8.83 -11.84
CA ALA A 180 -5.60 -8.68 -13.11
C ALA A 180 -6.33 -9.33 -14.30
#